data_AF-A0A849E940-F1
#
_entry.id   AF-A0A849E940-F1
#
_cell.length_a   1.000
_cell.length_b   1.000
_cell.length_c   1.000
_cell.angle_alpha   90.00
_cell.angle_beta   90.00
_cell.angle_gamma   90.00
#
_symmetry.space_group_name_H-M   'P 1'
#
loop_
_entity.id
_entity.type
_entity.pdbx_description
1 polymer ?
#
loop_
_entity_poly.entity_id
_entity_poly.type
_entity_poly.pdbx_seq_one_letter_code
_entity_poly.pdbx_strand_id
1 'polypeptide(L)'
;SKLPDMQAGCEHGVNAALTAMSGINMLYEAAGMHASLLGFCFESLLIDNDMLGAVNRNVRGIEVNDATLSIDVITEVCTQGPGHYLGSGQTLDLMQKDYVYPDVGNRMSPKEWNEAKKPDVVKVAAARKDKILSGYFPDYLPADLDRQLRANHDIKLDRALLQPGHSRFA
;
A
#
# COMPACT_ATOMS: atom_id res chain seq x y z
N SER A 1 1.73 -15.16 11.99
CA SER A 1 1.53 -16.43 11.23
C SER A 1 2.77 -16.93 10.46
N LYS A 2 2.78 -18.16 9.94
CA LYS A 2 3.84 -18.73 9.06
C LYS A 2 3.57 -18.49 7.56
N LEU A 3 2.35 -18.10 7.20
CA LEU A 3 1.92 -17.85 5.83
C LEU A 3 1.20 -16.49 5.75
N PRO A 4 1.08 -15.89 4.55
CA PRO A 4 0.21 -14.74 4.27
C PRO A 4 -1.26 -15.16 4.29
N ASP A 5 -1.75 -15.56 5.46
CA ASP A 5 -3.11 -16.05 5.67
C ASP A 5 -3.94 -15.07 6.52
N MET A 6 -5.16 -15.48 6.85
CA MET A 6 -6.06 -14.69 7.71
C MET A 6 -5.47 -14.41 9.09
N GLN A 7 -4.65 -15.33 9.64
CA GLN A 7 -3.99 -15.09 10.92
C GLN A 7 -2.98 -13.94 10.79
N ALA A 8 -2.13 -13.95 9.74
CA ALA A 8 -1.21 -12.83 9.47
C ALA A 8 -1.96 -11.52 9.30
N GLY A 9 -2.98 -11.48 8.44
CA GLY A 9 -3.74 -10.26 8.18
C GLY A 9 -4.40 -9.68 9.43
N CYS A 10 -4.98 -10.53 10.29
CA CYS A 10 -5.58 -10.11 11.55
C CYS A 10 -4.53 -9.57 12.54
N GLU A 11 -3.46 -10.33 12.77
CA GLU A 11 -2.39 -9.95 13.71
C GLU A 11 -1.70 -8.65 13.29
N HIS A 12 -1.33 -8.54 12.01
CA HIS A 12 -0.64 -7.36 11.47
C HIS A 12 -1.55 -6.13 11.49
N GLY A 13 -2.80 -6.27 11.01
CA GLY A 13 -3.76 -5.17 10.93
C GLY A 13 -4.11 -4.60 12.31
N VAL A 14 -4.42 -5.45 13.28
CA VAL A 14 -4.74 -5.02 14.65
C VAL A 14 -3.54 -4.35 15.31
N ASN A 15 -2.36 -4.95 15.21
CA ASN A 15 -1.15 -4.41 15.84
C ASN A 15 -0.75 -3.06 15.22
N ALA A 16 -0.72 -2.97 13.89
CA ALA A 16 -0.38 -1.74 13.20
C ALA A 16 -1.39 -0.62 13.51
N ALA A 17 -2.70 -0.90 13.48
CA ALA A 17 -3.72 0.09 13.76
C ALA A 17 -3.67 0.60 15.21
N LEU A 18 -3.63 -0.30 16.20
CA LEU A 18 -3.58 0.08 17.61
C LEU A 18 -2.32 0.87 17.95
N THR A 19 -1.19 0.42 17.43
CA THR A 19 0.09 1.08 17.71
C THR A 19 0.12 2.46 17.03
N ALA A 20 -0.27 2.56 15.76
CA ALA A 20 -0.31 3.85 15.08
C ALA A 20 -1.25 4.85 15.77
N MET A 21 -2.42 4.40 16.21
CA MET A 21 -3.39 5.24 16.91
C MET A 21 -2.96 5.64 18.34
N SER A 22 -1.97 4.97 18.93
CA SER A 22 -1.40 5.37 20.23
C SER A 22 -0.36 6.50 20.12
N GLY A 23 -0.05 6.96 18.91
CA GLY A 23 0.85 8.09 18.68
C GLY A 23 2.33 7.74 18.74
N ILE A 24 2.70 6.48 18.44
CA ILE A 24 4.10 6.09 18.33
C ILE A 24 4.85 6.90 17.27
N ASN A 25 6.17 7.05 17.44
CA ASN A 25 7.01 7.73 16.46
C ASN A 25 7.46 6.81 15.31
N MET A 26 7.58 5.50 15.56
CA MET A 26 8.09 4.55 14.57
C MET A 26 7.55 3.15 14.85
N LEU A 27 7.00 2.52 13.81
CA LEU A 27 6.62 1.10 13.83
C LEU A 27 7.70 0.33 13.07
N TYR A 28 8.59 -0.32 13.82
CA TYR A 28 9.57 -1.22 13.21
C TYR A 28 8.88 -2.49 12.71
N GLU A 29 9.44 -3.15 11.69
CA GLU A 29 8.93 -4.45 11.22
C GLU A 29 7.45 -4.43 10.79
N ALA A 30 6.96 -3.26 10.35
CA ALA A 30 5.54 -3.01 10.07
C ALA A 30 4.97 -3.83 8.89
N ALA A 31 5.82 -4.39 8.03
CA ALA A 31 5.42 -5.08 6.81
C ALA A 31 6.31 -6.29 6.52
N GLY A 32 5.70 -7.37 6.05
CA GLY A 32 6.39 -8.55 5.52
C GLY A 32 6.88 -9.55 6.55
N MET A 33 6.78 -9.27 7.85
CA MET A 33 7.32 -10.16 8.89
C MET A 33 6.40 -11.34 9.18
N HIS A 34 6.99 -12.52 9.36
CA HIS A 34 6.30 -13.76 9.69
C HIS A 34 7.02 -14.54 10.79
N ALA A 35 6.32 -15.52 11.34
CA ALA A 35 6.85 -16.48 12.31
C ALA A 35 7.57 -15.82 13.49
N SER A 36 7.00 -14.75 14.05
CA SER A 36 7.60 -13.97 15.13
C SER A 36 9.02 -13.51 14.79
N LEU A 37 9.15 -12.84 13.63
CA LEU A 37 10.39 -12.28 13.08
C LEU A 37 11.40 -13.30 12.54
N LEU A 38 11.04 -14.58 12.47
CA LEU A 38 11.89 -15.63 11.88
C LEU A 38 11.74 -15.76 10.37
N GLY A 39 10.80 -15.02 9.75
CA GLY A 39 10.59 -15.05 8.30
C GLY A 39 10.23 -13.67 7.76
N PHE A 40 10.59 -13.46 6.49
CA PHE A 40 10.21 -12.29 5.72
C PHE A 40 9.60 -12.72 4.39
N CYS A 41 8.43 -12.18 4.08
CA CYS A 41 7.66 -12.51 2.88
C CYS A 41 7.44 -11.25 2.05
N PHE A 42 7.94 -11.26 0.82
CA PHE A 42 7.79 -10.13 -0.10
C PHE A 42 6.33 -9.91 -0.52
N GLU A 43 5.55 -10.98 -0.66
CA GLU A 43 4.13 -10.90 -0.95
C GLU A 43 3.39 -10.21 0.19
N SER A 44 3.67 -10.59 1.44
CA SER A 44 3.11 -9.92 2.61
C SER A 44 3.57 -8.48 2.72
N LEU A 45 4.80 -8.14 2.32
CA LEU A 45 5.22 -6.74 2.30
C LEU A 45 4.30 -5.87 1.43
N LEU A 46 3.87 -6.38 0.28
CA LEU A 46 2.93 -5.66 -0.60
C LEU A 46 1.50 -5.64 -0.05
N ILE A 47 1.05 -6.73 0.57
CA ILE A 47 -0.28 -6.81 1.21
C ILE A 47 -0.35 -5.88 2.44
N ASP A 48 0.68 -5.91 3.27
CA ASP A 48 0.81 -5.07 4.46
C ASP A 48 0.94 -3.60 4.04
N ASN A 49 1.53 -3.28 2.88
CA ASN A 49 1.57 -1.91 2.37
C ASN A 49 0.17 -1.33 2.12
N ASP A 50 -0.77 -2.13 1.58
CA ASP A 50 -2.17 -1.71 1.45
C ASP A 50 -2.81 -1.45 2.82
N MET A 51 -2.59 -2.37 3.76
CA MET A 51 -3.09 -2.26 5.13
C MET A 51 -2.53 -1.01 5.84
N LEU A 52 -1.22 -0.78 5.73
CA LEU A 52 -0.54 0.38 6.31
C LEU A 52 -1.00 1.68 5.66
N GLY A 53 -1.29 1.70 4.36
CA GLY A 53 -1.94 2.83 3.69
C GLY A 53 -3.29 3.18 4.32
N ALA A 54 -4.13 2.16 4.58
CA ALA A 54 -5.39 2.35 5.28
C ALA A 54 -5.19 2.82 6.74
N VAL A 55 -4.22 2.26 7.46
CA VAL A 55 -3.89 2.71 8.84
C VAL A 55 -3.43 4.17 8.83
N ASN A 56 -2.55 4.58 7.92
CA ASN A 56 -2.10 5.97 7.79
C ASN A 56 -3.27 6.93 7.49
N ARG A 57 -4.24 6.49 6.68
CA ARG A 57 -5.46 7.27 6.47
C ARG A 57 -6.26 7.45 7.76
N ASN A 58 -6.31 6.45 8.64
CA ASN A 58 -6.95 6.57 9.95
C ASN A 58 -6.18 7.53 10.87
N VAL A 59 -4.85 7.47 10.88
CA VAL A 59 -3.99 8.36 11.69
C VAL A 59 -4.19 9.83 11.33
N ARG A 60 -4.46 10.16 10.06
CA ARG A 60 -4.80 11.53 9.63
C ARG A 60 -6.02 12.11 10.38
N GLY A 61 -6.90 11.25 10.90
CA GLY A 61 -8.08 11.66 11.64
C GLY A 61 -9.21 12.20 10.75
N ILE A 62 -10.15 12.89 11.41
CA ILE A 62 -11.32 13.49 10.78
C ILE A 62 -11.10 15.01 10.75
N GLU A 63 -11.01 15.54 9.54
CA GLU A 63 -10.90 16.98 9.30
C GLU A 63 -12.30 17.61 9.44
N VAL A 64 -12.46 18.59 10.32
CA VAL A 64 -13.75 19.25 10.58
C VAL A 64 -13.63 20.73 10.21
N ASN A 65 -14.29 21.12 9.12
CA ASN A 65 -14.44 22.50 8.64
C ASN A 65 -15.69 22.62 7.74
N ASP A 66 -16.03 23.82 7.31
CA ASP A 66 -17.23 24.08 6.51
C ASP A 66 -17.31 23.22 5.24
N ALA A 67 -16.17 22.97 4.58
CA ALA A 67 -16.12 22.15 3.38
C ALA A 67 -16.34 20.66 3.70
N THR A 68 -15.74 20.13 4.77
CA THR A 68 -15.87 18.71 5.15
C THR A 68 -17.16 18.39 5.91
N LEU A 69 -17.89 19.40 6.37
CA LEU A 69 -19.27 19.24 6.85
C LEU A 69 -20.26 18.99 5.70
N SER A 70 -19.92 19.39 4.47
CA SER A 70 -20.69 19.09 3.25
C SER A 70 -22.16 19.52 3.28
N ILE A 71 -22.52 20.55 4.06
CA ILE A 71 -23.91 20.95 4.28
C ILE A 71 -24.62 21.34 2.98
N ASP A 72 -23.95 22.07 2.10
CA ASP A 72 -24.51 22.51 0.81
C ASP A 72 -24.81 21.32 -0.10
N VAL A 73 -23.86 20.39 -0.22
CA VAL A 73 -24.01 19.17 -1.04
C VAL A 73 -25.10 18.27 -0.48
N ILE A 74 -25.19 18.12 0.85
CA ILE A 74 -26.28 17.38 1.51
C ILE A 74 -27.63 18.02 1.19
N THR A 75 -27.74 19.34 1.32
CA THR A 75 -28.98 20.08 1.06
C THR A 75 -29.41 19.94 -0.40
N GLU A 76 -28.49 20.11 -1.35
CA GLU A 76 -28.74 19.94 -2.78
C GLU A 76 -29.25 18.54 -3.09
N VAL A 77 -28.52 17.50 -2.66
CA VAL A 77 -28.86 16.10 -2.97
C VAL A 77 -30.19 15.67 -2.35
N CYS A 78 -30.49 16.09 -1.11
CA CYS A 78 -31.69 15.66 -0.39
C CYS A 78 -32.95 16.43 -0.77
N THR A 79 -32.84 17.67 -1.26
CA THR A 79 -34.02 18.49 -1.57
C THR A 79 -34.37 18.53 -3.05
N GLN A 80 -33.37 18.52 -3.93
CA GLN A 80 -33.54 18.75 -5.36
C GLN A 80 -32.82 17.71 -6.23
N GLY A 81 -31.82 17.03 -5.68
CA GLY A 81 -30.93 16.14 -6.41
C GLY A 81 -31.45 14.70 -6.57
N PRO A 82 -30.60 13.80 -7.07
CA PRO A 82 -30.97 12.43 -7.43
C PRO A 82 -31.16 11.50 -6.22
N GLY A 83 -31.07 12.02 -4.98
CA GLY A 83 -31.13 11.22 -3.75
C GLY A 83 -29.88 10.39 -3.47
N HIS A 84 -28.77 10.60 -4.20
CA HIS A 84 -27.48 9.97 -3.96
C HIS A 84 -26.31 10.90 -4.31
N TYR A 85 -25.13 10.65 -3.71
CA TYR A 85 -23.96 11.52 -3.84
C TYR A 85 -23.01 11.14 -4.99
N LEU A 86 -23.21 9.99 -5.65
CA LEU A 86 -22.28 9.43 -6.63
C LEU A 86 -21.92 10.37 -7.80
N GLY A 87 -22.83 11.27 -8.18
CA GLY A 87 -22.60 12.23 -9.27
C GLY A 87 -22.07 13.59 -8.80
N SER A 88 -21.89 13.80 -7.50
CA SER A 88 -21.42 15.08 -6.96
C SER A 88 -19.93 15.26 -7.24
N GLY A 89 -19.54 16.46 -7.70
CA GLY A 89 -18.12 16.82 -7.85
C GLY A 89 -17.34 16.68 -6.54
N GLN A 90 -17.96 17.04 -5.41
CA GLN A 90 -17.34 16.88 -4.10
C GLN A 90 -17.03 15.41 -3.78
N THR A 91 -17.89 14.48 -4.19
CA THR A 91 -17.62 13.04 -3.99
C THR A 91 -16.39 12.60 -4.76
N LEU A 92 -16.21 13.04 -6.00
CA LEU A 92 -15.01 12.72 -6.78
C LEU A 92 -13.74 13.26 -6.12
N ASP A 93 -13.76 14.51 -5.69
CA ASP A 93 -12.62 15.15 -5.02
C ASP A 93 -12.24 14.41 -3.73
N LEU A 94 -13.23 14.04 -2.92
CA LEU A 94 -13.01 13.30 -1.67
C LEU A 94 -12.58 11.86 -1.93
N MET A 95 -13.05 11.20 -2.99
CA MET A 95 -12.59 9.84 -3.33
C MET A 95 -11.10 9.80 -3.69
N GLN A 96 -10.56 10.88 -4.27
CA GLN A 96 -9.12 10.98 -4.56
C GLN A 96 -8.27 11.32 -3.34
N LYS A 97 -8.86 12.00 -2.33
CA LYS A 97 -8.16 12.49 -1.14
C LYS A 97 -8.28 11.56 0.08
N ASP A 98 -9.47 11.00 0.30
CA ASP A 98 -9.85 10.36 1.54
C ASP A 98 -10.05 8.85 1.44
N TYR A 99 -10.26 8.32 0.23
CA TYR A 99 -10.41 6.89 0.01
C TYR A 99 -9.09 6.25 -0.41
N VAL A 100 -8.66 5.22 0.32
CA VAL A 100 -7.46 4.45 -0.02
C VAL A 100 -7.87 3.26 -0.87
N TYR A 101 -7.50 3.29 -2.15
CA TYR A 101 -7.64 2.15 -3.03
C TYR A 101 -6.45 1.20 -2.85
N PRO A 102 -6.70 -0.08 -2.52
CA PRO A 102 -5.64 -1.06 -2.37
C PRO A 102 -5.00 -1.39 -3.73
N ASP A 103 -3.68 -1.59 -3.72
CA ASP A 103 -2.87 -1.96 -4.87
C ASP A 103 -2.94 -3.47 -5.18
N VAL A 104 -3.16 -4.30 -4.17
CA VAL A 104 -3.25 -5.78 -4.29
C VAL A 104 -4.57 -6.33 -3.73
N GLY A 105 -5.18 -5.67 -2.76
CA GLY A 105 -6.50 -6.03 -2.23
C GLY A 105 -7.61 -5.98 -3.29
N ASN A 106 -8.53 -6.95 -3.26
CA ASN A 106 -9.61 -7.03 -4.24
C ASN A 106 -10.92 -6.42 -3.69
N ARG A 107 -11.51 -5.47 -4.43
CA ARG A 107 -12.76 -4.79 -4.10
C ARG A 107 -13.91 -5.06 -5.08
N MET A 108 -13.73 -6.05 -5.96
CA MET A 108 -14.74 -6.45 -6.94
C MET A 108 -16.00 -6.96 -6.23
N SER A 109 -17.15 -6.77 -6.87
CA SER A 109 -18.37 -7.46 -6.43
C SER A 109 -18.19 -8.99 -6.51
N PRO A 110 -18.97 -9.78 -5.77
CA PRO A 110 -18.88 -11.24 -5.85
C PRO A 110 -19.06 -11.79 -7.27
N LYS A 111 -19.90 -11.15 -8.10
CA LYS A 111 -20.09 -11.53 -9.50
C LYS A 111 -18.81 -11.31 -10.30
N GLU A 112 -18.27 -10.10 -10.29
CA GLU A 112 -17.04 -9.73 -10.99
C GLU A 112 -15.85 -10.56 -10.52
N TRP A 113 -15.72 -10.83 -9.22
CA TRP A 113 -14.67 -11.67 -8.67
C TRP A 113 -14.76 -13.12 -9.19
N ASN A 114 -15.97 -13.67 -9.30
CA ASN A 114 -16.19 -14.98 -9.91
C ASN A 114 -15.85 -14.99 -11.40
N GLU A 115 -16.28 -13.96 -12.14
CA GLU A 115 -15.99 -13.79 -13.58
C GLU A 115 -14.48 -13.61 -13.84
N ALA A 116 -13.78 -12.94 -12.93
CA ALA A 116 -12.32 -12.81 -12.92
C ALA A 116 -11.59 -14.09 -12.45
N LYS A 117 -12.30 -15.22 -12.31
CA LYS A 117 -11.77 -16.53 -11.89
C LYS A 117 -11.18 -16.53 -10.49
N LYS A 118 -11.77 -15.76 -9.58
CA LYS A 118 -11.46 -15.78 -8.14
C LYS A 118 -9.98 -15.47 -7.86
N PRO A 119 -9.49 -14.28 -8.27
CA PRO A 119 -8.10 -13.92 -8.07
C PRO A 119 -7.71 -14.02 -6.59
N ASP A 120 -6.55 -14.63 -6.35
CA ASP A 120 -5.95 -14.82 -5.05
C ASP A 120 -4.96 -13.68 -4.76
N VAL A 121 -5.10 -13.05 -3.58
CA VAL A 121 -4.31 -11.85 -3.22
C VAL A 121 -2.81 -12.13 -3.17
N VAL A 122 -2.41 -13.32 -2.71
CA VAL A 122 -0.99 -13.69 -2.60
C VAL A 122 -0.39 -13.86 -3.99
N LYS A 123 -1.13 -14.46 -4.93
CA LYS A 123 -0.70 -14.56 -6.34
C LYS A 123 -0.60 -13.20 -7.01
N VAL A 124 -1.55 -12.30 -6.74
CA VAL A 124 -1.51 -10.92 -7.25
C VAL A 124 -0.28 -10.19 -6.71
N ALA A 125 -0.02 -10.30 -5.39
CA ALA A 125 1.17 -9.73 -4.76
C ALA A 125 2.46 -10.33 -5.34
N ALA A 126 2.53 -11.65 -5.57
CA ALA A 126 3.69 -12.29 -6.18
C ALA A 126 3.99 -11.76 -7.58
N ALA A 127 2.97 -11.66 -8.44
CA ALA A 127 3.12 -11.09 -9.78
C ALA A 127 3.57 -9.61 -9.73
N ARG A 128 3.04 -8.83 -8.79
CA ARG A 128 3.45 -7.43 -8.59
C ARG A 128 4.89 -7.33 -8.08
N LYS A 129 5.29 -8.18 -7.14
CA LYS A 129 6.67 -8.30 -6.65
C LYS A 129 7.62 -8.57 -7.82
N ASP A 130 7.32 -9.57 -8.66
CA ASP A 130 8.17 -9.91 -9.81
C ASP A 130 8.28 -8.74 -10.78
N LYS A 131 7.18 -8.02 -11.05
CA LYS A 131 7.19 -6.80 -11.87
C LYS A 131 8.06 -5.69 -11.28
N ILE A 132 7.97 -5.42 -9.99
CA ILE A 132 8.76 -4.38 -9.31
C ILE A 132 10.24 -4.75 -9.35
N LEU A 133 10.58 -5.98 -8.96
CA LEU A 133 11.97 -6.42 -8.88
C LEU A 133 12.65 -6.47 -10.25
N SER A 134 11.94 -6.90 -11.29
CA SER A 134 12.47 -6.95 -12.66
C SER A 134 12.54 -5.58 -13.36
N GLY A 135 11.71 -4.62 -12.96
CA GLY A 135 11.54 -3.35 -13.68
C GLY A 135 12.14 -2.12 -13.00
N TYR A 136 12.43 -2.17 -11.69
CA TYR A 136 12.92 -1.00 -10.95
C TYR A 136 14.44 -0.99 -10.81
N PHE A 137 15.07 0.06 -11.35
CA PHE A 137 16.51 0.29 -11.28
C PHE A 137 16.76 1.67 -10.65
N PRO A 138 17.36 1.74 -9.44
CA PRO A 138 17.51 3.00 -8.71
C PRO A 138 18.57 3.92 -9.37
N ASP A 139 18.21 5.18 -9.57
CA ASP A 139 19.06 6.22 -10.17
C ASP A 139 19.26 7.45 -9.26
N TYR A 140 18.74 7.42 -8.03
CA TYR A 140 18.78 8.54 -7.09
C TYR A 140 20.17 8.84 -6.49
N LEU A 141 21.16 7.96 -6.69
CA LEU A 141 22.51 8.14 -6.16
C LEU A 141 23.43 8.74 -7.23
N PRO A 142 23.99 9.95 -7.04
CA PRO A 142 24.96 10.52 -7.96
C PRO A 142 26.17 9.60 -8.18
N ALA A 143 26.66 9.56 -9.42
CA ALA A 143 27.72 8.63 -9.81
C ALA A 143 29.06 8.87 -9.09
N ASP A 144 29.34 10.09 -8.67
CA ASP A 144 30.50 10.45 -7.86
C ASP A 144 30.36 9.95 -6.42
N LEU A 145 29.17 10.07 -5.81
CA LEU A 145 28.90 9.55 -4.48
C LEU A 145 28.94 8.01 -4.45
N ASP A 146 28.38 7.32 -5.45
CA ASP A 146 28.50 5.85 -5.58
C ASP A 146 29.98 5.41 -5.66
N ARG A 147 30.81 6.12 -6.43
CA ARG A 147 32.26 5.84 -6.49
C ARG A 147 32.95 6.01 -5.15
N GLN A 148 32.64 7.09 -4.41
CA GLN A 148 33.23 7.33 -3.09
C GLN A 148 32.82 6.24 -2.09
N LEU A 149 31.54 5.86 -2.07
CA LEU A 149 31.04 4.79 -1.19
C LEU A 149 31.72 3.45 -1.48
N ARG A 150 31.87 3.08 -2.76
CA ARG A 150 32.53 1.84 -3.18
C ARG A 150 34.04 1.84 -2.92
N ALA A 151 34.69 3.00 -2.90
CA ALA A 151 36.09 3.11 -2.52
C ALA A 151 36.29 2.98 -1.00
N ASN A 152 35.34 3.47 -0.20
CA ASN A 152 35.42 3.50 1.26
C ASN A 152 34.84 2.24 1.94
N HIS A 153 34.03 1.46 1.23
CA HIS A 153 33.32 0.31 1.78
C HIS A 153 33.39 -0.90 0.84
N ASP A 154 33.40 -2.10 1.41
CA ASP A 154 33.41 -3.36 0.67
C ASP A 154 32.01 -3.71 0.11
N ILE A 155 31.58 -2.94 -0.89
CA ILE A 155 30.26 -3.10 -1.52
C ILE A 155 30.32 -4.27 -2.53
N LYS A 156 29.71 -5.40 -2.18
CA LYS A 156 29.63 -6.60 -3.04
C LYS A 156 28.58 -6.51 -4.17
N LEU A 157 27.70 -5.52 -4.13
CA LEU A 157 26.66 -5.34 -5.14
C LEU A 157 27.26 -4.75 -6.42
N ASP A 158 27.38 -5.54 -7.47
CA ASP A 158 27.84 -5.08 -8.78
C ASP A 158 26.92 -3.95 -9.32
N ARG A 159 27.52 -2.91 -9.89
CA ARG A 159 26.80 -1.81 -10.51
C ARG A 159 26.00 -2.25 -11.74
N ALA A 160 26.46 -3.28 -12.47
CA ALA A 160 25.73 -3.82 -13.61
C ALA A 160 24.33 -4.35 -13.21
N LEU A 161 24.18 -4.81 -11.96
CA LEU A 161 22.91 -5.28 -11.39
C LEU A 161 21.92 -4.14 -11.06
N LEU A 162 22.35 -2.88 -11.19
CA LEU A 162 21.55 -1.68 -10.99
C LEU A 162 21.19 -0.99 -12.32
N GLN A 163 21.44 -1.64 -13.46
CA GLN A 163 21.16 -1.09 -14.78
C GLN A 163 20.11 -1.94 -15.52
N PRO A 164 19.27 -1.32 -16.36
CA PRO A 164 18.33 -2.04 -17.21
C PRO A 164 19.02 -3.09 -18.09
N GLY A 165 18.31 -4.21 -18.36
CA GLY A 165 18.79 -5.28 -19.24
C GLY A 165 19.60 -6.38 -18.55
N HIS A 166 19.86 -6.28 -17.24
CA HIS A 166 20.47 -7.33 -16.46
C HIS A 166 19.42 -8.31 -15.88
N SER A 167 19.68 -9.61 -15.95
CA SER A 167 18.76 -10.69 -15.52
C SER A 167 18.67 -10.89 -14.00
N ARG A 168 18.79 -9.82 -13.19
CA ARG A 168 18.87 -9.93 -11.72
C ARG A 168 17.66 -10.65 -11.10
N PHE A 169 16.52 -10.60 -11.78
CA PHE A 169 15.24 -11.21 -11.38
C PHE A 169 14.46 -11.80 -12.56
N ALA A 170 15.16 -12.16 -13.65
CA ALA A 170 14.56 -12.81 -14.82
C ALA A 170 14.54 -14.33 -14.68
#